data_AF-A0A0L0FL47-F1
#
_entry.id   AF-A0A0L0FL47-F1
#
_cell.length_a   1.000
_cell.length_b   1.000
_cell.length_c   1.000
_cell.angle_alpha   90.00
_cell.angle_beta   90.00
_cell.angle_gamma   90.00
#
_symmetry.space_group_name_H-M   'P 1'
#
loop_
_entity.id
_entity.type
_entity.pdbx_description
1 polymer ?
#
loop_
_entity_poly.entity_id
_entity_poly.type
_entity_poly.pdbx_seq_one_letter_code
_entity_poly.pdbx_strand_id
1 'polypeptide(L)'
;VVKQPPYEVTEVGWGEFDIVIEVHFLNKLEKPIVIYHTLKLFEGEGTIRVNKRTIAYELYDELIFKDPPKPLFEALMSEQTLKKRPFSHSQDWTRVEREQLALIDSARTNITNQLATIANKRLKMESEIAQIHAKMRGAASTGKLAKPATPAASSTTTA
;
A
#
# COMPACT_ATOMS: atom_id res chain seq x y z
N VAL A 1 -0.05 19.91 8.77
CA VAL A 1 -0.44 20.90 9.80
C VAL A 1 -1.30 20.21 10.84
N VAL A 2 -0.86 20.18 12.09
CA VAL A 2 -1.59 19.56 13.21
C VAL A 2 -2.31 20.66 13.99
N LYS A 3 -3.62 20.54 14.17
CA LYS A 3 -4.47 21.62 14.74
C LYS A 3 -4.93 21.36 16.18
N GLN A 4 -4.74 20.15 16.69
CA GLN A 4 -5.18 19.73 18.01
C GLN A 4 -4.11 18.83 18.64
N PRO A 5 -3.99 18.80 19.97
CA PRO A 5 -3.03 17.94 20.64
C PRO A 5 -3.39 16.45 20.48
N PRO A 6 -2.39 15.54 20.45
CA PRO A 6 -0.95 15.79 20.50
C PRO A 6 -0.41 16.41 19.19
N TYR A 7 0.50 17.39 19.32
CA TYR A 7 1.12 18.08 18.18
C TYR A 7 2.36 17.31 17.69
N GLU A 8 2.14 16.17 17.05
CA GLU A 8 3.21 15.27 16.58
C GLU A 8 2.99 14.83 15.13
N VAL A 9 4.08 14.39 14.49
CA VAL A 9 4.07 13.80 13.15
C VAL A 9 4.96 12.57 13.17
N THR A 10 4.41 11.44 12.72
CA THR A 10 5.14 10.16 12.65
C THR A 10 5.34 9.78 11.20
N GLU A 11 6.60 9.68 10.79
CA GLU A 11 6.99 9.31 9.43
C GLU A 11 8.15 8.30 9.45
N VAL A 12 8.40 7.69 8.29
CA VAL A 12 9.51 6.76 8.08
C VAL A 12 10.56 7.36 7.17
N GLY A 13 11.83 7.18 7.51
CA GLY A 13 12.95 7.74 6.77
C GLY A 13 14.28 7.15 7.21
N TRP A 14 15.33 7.50 6.47
CA TRP A 14 16.69 7.00 6.69
C TRP A 14 17.71 8.12 6.87
N GLY A 15 17.31 9.39 6.70
CA GLY A 15 18.17 10.56 6.76
C GLY A 15 17.82 11.49 7.90
N GLU A 16 18.85 12.13 8.45
CA GLU A 16 18.75 13.24 9.40
C GLU A 16 18.69 14.56 8.64
N PHE A 17 17.82 15.47 9.06
CA PHE A 17 17.65 16.78 8.44
C PHE A 17 17.01 17.76 9.42
N ASP A 18 17.13 19.06 9.12
CA ASP A 18 16.51 20.10 9.93
C ASP A 18 15.02 20.22 9.62
N ILE A 19 14.21 20.10 10.68
CA ILE A 19 12.77 20.33 10.66
C ILE A 19 12.52 21.76 11.12
N VAL A 20 11.71 22.47 10.36
CA VAL A 20 11.18 23.78 10.74
C VAL A 20 9.80 23.59 11.34
N ILE A 21 9.65 23.88 12.62
CA ILE A 21 8.40 23.78 13.36
C ILE A 21 7.86 25.20 13.54
N GLU A 22 6.75 25.51 12.87
CA GLU A 22 6.05 26.78 13.00
C GLU A 22 4.84 26.64 13.92
N VAL A 23 4.88 27.30 15.08
CA VAL A 23 3.83 27.28 16.09
C VAL A 23 2.92 28.50 15.88
N HIS A 24 1.65 28.23 15.60
CA HIS A 24 0.61 29.25 15.48
C HIS A 24 -0.28 29.26 16.72
N PHE A 25 -0.52 30.45 17.27
CA PHE A 25 -1.40 30.64 18.42
C PHE A 25 -2.86 30.83 18.02
N LEU A 26 -3.78 30.62 18.97
CA LEU A 26 -5.22 30.86 18.77
C LEU A 26 -5.50 32.31 18.37
N ASN A 27 -4.73 33.25 18.92
CA ASN A 27 -4.80 34.64 18.53
C ASN A 27 -3.92 34.90 17.29
N LYS A 28 -4.56 35.26 16.17
CA LYS A 28 -3.89 35.56 14.89
C LYS A 28 -3.05 36.85 14.92
N LEU A 29 -3.19 37.69 15.94
CA LEU A 29 -2.39 38.90 16.10
C LEU A 29 -0.97 38.58 16.59
N GLU A 30 -0.79 37.45 17.28
CA GLU A 30 0.53 37.02 17.73
C GLU A 30 1.29 36.40 16.56
N LYS A 31 2.57 36.75 16.43
CA LYS A 31 3.40 36.20 15.35
C LYS A 31 3.66 34.71 15.59
N PRO A 32 3.69 33.88 14.54
CA PRO A 32 4.11 32.49 14.69
C PRO A 32 5.55 32.41 15.20
N ILE A 33 5.81 31.41 16.04
CA ILE A 33 7.18 31.11 16.49
C ILE A 33 7.74 30.02 15.59
N VAL A 34 8.96 30.21 15.12
CA VAL A 34 9.67 29.25 14.29
C VAL A 34 10.78 28.61 15.12
N ILE A 35 10.73 27.29 15.23
CA ILE A 35 11.72 26.47 15.93
C ILE A 35 12.43 25.61 14.90
N TYR A 36 13.75 25.56 14.97
CA TYR A 36 14.57 24.67 14.14
C TYR A 36 14.99 23.48 14.98
N HIS A 37 14.66 22.28 14.51
CA HIS A 37 14.96 21.04 15.22
C HIS A 37 15.57 20.02 14.26
N THR A 38 16.80 19.60 14.53
CA THR A 38 17.46 18.56 13.74
C THR A 38 16.89 17.20 14.10
N LEU A 39 16.28 16.52 13.13
CA LEU A 39 15.81 15.14 13.29
C LEU A 39 17.03 14.22 13.42
N LYS A 40 17.16 13.54 14.56
CA LYS A 40 18.21 12.54 14.79
C LYS A 40 17.66 11.12 14.72
N LEU A 41 18.33 10.28 13.95
CA LEU A 41 18.04 8.86 13.75
C LEU A 41 19.13 7.95 14.33
N PHE A 42 20.33 8.48 14.54
CA PHE A 42 21.48 7.73 15.07
C PHE A 42 21.89 8.19 16.48
N GLU A 43 22.50 7.28 17.24
CA GLU A 43 23.06 7.62 18.56
C GLU A 43 24.21 8.62 18.39
N GLY A 44 24.18 9.70 19.17
CA GLY A 44 25.16 10.78 19.12
C GLY A 44 24.94 11.81 20.23
N GLU A 45 25.55 12.98 20.07
CA GLU A 45 25.48 14.06 21.06
C GLU A 45 24.03 14.51 21.31
N GLY A 46 23.65 14.61 22.58
CA GLY A 46 22.31 15.04 23.01
C GLY A 46 21.20 14.00 22.83
N THR A 47 21.46 12.87 22.15
CA THR A 47 20.46 11.80 22.02
C THR A 47 20.42 10.94 23.29
N ILE A 48 19.21 10.55 23.68
CA ILE A 48 18.95 9.68 24.83
C ILE A 48 18.48 8.33 24.28
N ARG A 49 19.19 7.26 24.64
CA ARG A 49 18.75 5.91 24.31
C ARG A 49 17.65 5.46 25.25
N VAL A 50 16.42 5.44 24.77
CA VAL A 50 15.24 5.02 25.55
C VAL A 50 15.21 3.51 25.74
N ASN A 51 15.52 2.76 24.68
CA ASN A 51 15.63 1.29 24.73
C ASN A 51 16.62 0.80 23.66
N LYS A 52 16.73 -0.52 23.46
CA LYS A 52 17.68 -1.09 22.49
C LYS A 52 17.47 -0.62 21.05
N ARG A 53 16.27 -0.18 20.67
CA ARG A 53 15.86 0.17 19.29
C ARG A 53 15.33 1.60 19.13
N THR A 54 15.26 2.38 20.21
CA THR A 54 14.64 3.70 20.21
C THR A 54 15.59 4.71 20.82
N ILE A 55 15.81 5.80 20.08
CA ILE A 55 16.49 7.01 20.55
C ILE A 55 15.47 8.14 20.66
N ALA A 56 15.73 9.08 21.55
CA ALA A 56 14.99 10.33 21.70
C ALA A 56 15.97 11.50 21.62
N TYR A 57 15.57 12.58 20.96
CA TYR A 57 16.30 13.83 20.93
C TYR A 57 15.32 14.95 21.25
N GLU A 58 15.40 15.48 22.45
CA GLU A 58 14.44 16.45 22.99
C GLU A 58 15.19 17.69 23.46
N LEU A 59 14.65 18.86 23.15
CA LEU A 59 15.20 20.15 23.56
C LEU A 59 14.14 20.91 24.35
N TYR A 60 14.52 21.39 25.53
CA TYR A 60 13.68 22.30 26.30
C TYR A 60 13.80 23.72 25.74
N ASP A 61 12.67 24.39 25.59
CA ASP A 61 12.60 25.78 25.16
C ASP A 61 11.49 26.51 25.91
N GLU A 62 11.64 27.83 26.06
CA GLU A 62 10.71 28.70 26.78
C GLU A 62 10.10 29.74 25.84
N LEU A 63 8.78 29.66 25.67
CA LEU A 63 8.05 30.64 24.88
C LEU A 63 7.75 31.88 25.72
N ILE A 64 8.48 32.96 25.43
CA ILE A 64 8.35 34.22 26.16
C ILE A 64 7.36 35.14 25.44
N PHE A 65 6.24 35.44 26.09
CA PHE A 65 5.26 36.42 25.61
C PHE A 65 5.45 37.74 26.37
N LYS A 66 6.11 38.70 25.74
CA LYS A 66 6.24 40.05 26.30
C LYS A 66 5.01 40.88 25.95
N ASP A 67 4.31 41.39 26.97
CA ASP A 67 3.11 42.20 26.83
C ASP A 67 2.03 41.56 25.92
N PRO A 68 1.57 40.33 26.24
CA PRO A 68 0.63 39.59 25.39
C PRO A 68 -0.71 40.32 25.22
N PRO A 69 -1.36 40.23 24.05
CA PRO A 69 -2.72 40.74 23.87
C PRO A 69 -3.68 40.14 24.89
N LYS A 70 -4.66 40.93 25.37
CA LYS A 70 -5.64 40.48 26.39
C LYS A 70 -6.23 39.09 26.14
N PRO A 71 -6.69 38.73 24.92
CA PRO A 71 -7.24 37.40 24.68
C PRO A 71 -6.23 36.26 24.85
N LEU A 72 -4.95 36.51 24.50
CA LEU A 72 -3.88 35.53 24.67
C LEU A 72 -3.50 35.42 26.16
N PHE A 73 -3.40 36.55 26.86
CA PHE A 73 -3.14 36.57 28.28
C PHE A 73 -4.21 35.80 29.08
N GLU A 74 -5.49 36.06 28.80
CA GLU A 74 -6.61 35.35 29.42
C GLU A 74 -6.53 33.83 29.15
N ALA A 75 -6.20 33.42 27.92
CA ALA A 75 -6.04 32.01 27.58
C ALA A 75 -4.86 31.36 28.32
N LEU A 76 -3.71 32.04 28.42
CA LEU A 76 -2.51 31.56 29.13
C LEU A 76 -2.73 31.45 30.64
N MET A 77 -3.52 32.34 31.22
CA MET A 77 -3.83 32.35 32.66
C MET A 77 -5.00 31.44 33.02
N SER A 78 -5.74 30.92 32.03
CA SER A 78 -6.86 30.02 32.28
C SER A 78 -6.39 28.62 32.67
N GLU A 79 -6.95 28.04 33.74
CA GLU A 79 -6.67 26.65 34.17
C GLU A 79 -7.39 25.60 33.31
N GLN A 80 -7.32 25.71 31.97
CA GLN A 80 -7.80 24.63 31.12
C GLN A 80 -6.84 23.45 31.18
N THR A 81 -7.16 22.50 32.07
CA THR A 81 -6.49 21.22 32.12
C THR A 81 -6.85 20.41 30.87
N LEU A 82 -5.90 20.31 29.93
CA LEU A 82 -6.01 19.32 28.87
C LEU A 82 -6.10 17.94 29.53
N LYS A 83 -7.13 17.16 29.20
CA LYS A 83 -7.26 15.78 29.65
C LYS A 83 -6.05 15.00 29.14
N LYS A 84 -5.06 14.78 30.01
CA LYS A 84 -3.90 13.94 29.73
C LYS A 84 -4.42 12.52 29.49
N ARG A 85 -4.57 12.11 28.23
CA ARG A 85 -4.77 10.69 27.92
C ARG A 85 -3.44 9.98 28.20
N PRO A 86 -3.45 8.71 28.67
CA PRO A 86 -2.26 7.89 28.62
C PRO A 86 -1.80 7.83 27.16
N PHE A 87 -0.67 8.47 26.86
CA PHE A 87 -0.18 8.67 25.51
C PHE A 87 1.20 8.04 25.39
N SER A 88 1.34 7.09 24.44
CA SER A 88 2.59 6.38 24.17
C SER A 88 3.21 6.96 22.91
N HIS A 89 4.40 7.57 23.03
CA HIS A 89 5.18 8.07 21.90
C HIS A 89 5.71 6.95 20.98
N SER A 90 5.72 5.70 21.46
CA SER A 90 6.22 4.57 20.67
C SER A 90 5.09 3.98 19.81
N GLN A 91 5.23 4.08 18.49
CA GLN A 91 4.52 3.21 17.55
C GLN A 91 5.01 1.77 17.79
N ASP A 92 4.10 0.82 17.96
CA ASP A 92 4.46 -0.60 18.03
C ASP A 92 4.74 -1.11 16.61
N TRP A 93 5.98 -0.94 16.15
CA TRP A 93 6.44 -1.41 14.85
C TRP A 93 6.28 -2.92 14.68
N THR A 94 6.32 -3.69 15.78
CA THR A 94 6.09 -5.14 15.76
C THR A 94 4.65 -5.48 15.37
N ARG A 95 3.70 -4.69 15.89
CA ARG A 95 2.28 -4.80 15.50
C ARG A 95 2.09 -4.43 14.04
N VAL A 96 2.64 -3.29 13.61
CA VAL A 96 2.54 -2.82 12.21
C VAL A 96 3.12 -3.85 11.25
N GLU A 97 4.31 -4.38 11.54
CA GLU A 97 4.95 -5.43 10.75
C GLU A 97 4.04 -6.66 10.61
N ARG A 98 3.45 -7.13 11.72
CA ARG A 98 2.54 -8.27 11.72
C ARG A 98 1.30 -8.03 10.85
N GLU A 99 0.69 -6.85 10.95
CA GLU A 99 -0.48 -6.47 10.15
C GLU A 99 -0.14 -6.41 8.65
N GLN A 100 1.01 -5.82 8.31
CA GLN A 100 1.46 -5.73 6.92
C GLN A 100 1.80 -7.11 6.33
N LEU A 101 2.46 -7.98 7.08
CA LEU A 101 2.74 -9.35 6.65
C LEU A 101 1.45 -10.15 6.42
N ALA A 102 0.48 -10.03 7.31
CA ALA A 102 -0.83 -10.68 7.15
C ALA A 102 -1.56 -10.20 5.89
N LEU A 103 -1.47 -8.90 5.58
CA LEU A 103 -2.03 -8.33 4.35
C LEU A 103 -1.35 -8.90 3.10
N ILE A 104 -0.02 -9.01 3.10
CA ILE A 104 0.75 -9.59 2.00
C ILE A 104 0.35 -11.06 1.78
N ASP A 105 0.21 -11.84 2.85
CA ASP A 105 -0.15 -13.26 2.76
C ASP A 105 -1.59 -13.46 2.25
N SER A 106 -2.52 -12.59 2.67
CA SER A 106 -3.88 -12.55 2.12
C SER A 106 -3.88 -12.23 0.62
N ALA A 107 -3.11 -11.23 0.19
CA ALA A 107 -2.98 -10.87 -1.22
C ALA A 107 -2.38 -12.03 -2.05
N ARG A 108 -1.33 -12.70 -1.54
CA ARG A 108 -0.74 -13.89 -2.16
C ARG A 108 -1.76 -15.01 -2.33
N THR A 109 -2.54 -15.29 -1.29
CA THR A 109 -3.59 -16.32 -1.32
C THR A 109 -4.68 -16.00 -2.34
N ASN A 110 -5.05 -14.73 -2.48
CA ASN A 110 -6.01 -14.32 -3.49
C ASN A 110 -5.45 -14.57 -4.91
N ILE A 111 -4.21 -14.16 -5.16
CA ILE A 111 -3.55 -14.36 -6.46
C ILE A 111 -3.44 -15.85 -6.79
N THR A 112 -3.04 -16.71 -5.86
CA THR A 112 -2.94 -18.16 -6.10
C THR A 112 -4.30 -18.77 -6.42
N ASN A 113 -5.36 -18.36 -5.73
CA ASN A 113 -6.73 -18.81 -6.02
C ASN A 113 -7.20 -18.36 -7.42
N GLN A 114 -6.86 -17.13 -7.82
CA GLN A 114 -7.15 -16.64 -9.16
C GLN A 114 -6.37 -17.43 -10.23
N LEU A 115 -5.07 -17.69 -9.99
CA LEU A 115 -4.24 -18.52 -10.87
C LEU A 115 -4.80 -19.93 -11.03
N ALA A 116 -5.21 -20.57 -9.93
CA ALA A 116 -5.84 -21.89 -9.97
C ALA A 116 -7.15 -21.87 -10.77
N THR A 117 -7.95 -20.83 -10.60
CA THR A 117 -9.21 -20.65 -11.35
C THR A 117 -8.94 -20.50 -12.86
N ILE A 118 -7.94 -19.70 -13.23
CA ILE A 118 -7.54 -19.50 -14.62
C ILE A 118 -6.98 -20.79 -15.21
N ALA A 119 -6.12 -21.50 -14.50
CA ALA A 119 -5.57 -22.79 -14.94
C ALA A 119 -6.68 -23.82 -15.21
N ASN A 120 -7.66 -23.92 -14.31
CA ASN A 120 -8.81 -24.80 -14.48
C ASN A 120 -9.68 -24.40 -15.69
N LYS A 121 -9.89 -23.11 -15.93
CA LYS A 121 -10.60 -22.63 -17.13
C LYS A 121 -9.82 -22.96 -18.40
N ARG A 122 -8.50 -22.77 -18.40
CA ARG A 122 -7.63 -23.10 -19.53
C ARG A 122 -7.70 -24.58 -19.87
N LEU A 123 -7.63 -25.46 -18.86
CA LEU A 123 -7.72 -26.91 -19.04
C LEU A 123 -9.09 -27.34 -19.62
N LYS A 124 -10.18 -26.73 -19.17
CA LYS A 124 -11.52 -26.96 -19.75
C LYS A 124 -11.57 -26.55 -21.22
N MET A 125 -11.10 -25.35 -21.56
CA MET A 125 -11.04 -24.88 -22.95
C MET A 125 -10.16 -25.78 -23.83
N GLU A 126 -8.99 -26.23 -23.34
CA GLU A 126 -8.13 -27.16 -24.08
C GLU A 126 -8.84 -28.49 -24.36
N SER A 127 -9.60 -29.02 -23.39
CA SER A 127 -10.43 -30.22 -23.58
C SER A 127 -11.54 -30.00 -24.61
N GLU A 128 -12.23 -28.85 -24.56
CA GLU A 128 -13.27 -28.49 -25.54
C GLU A 128 -12.70 -28.37 -26.96
N ILE A 129 -11.54 -27.70 -27.12
CA ILE A 129 -10.82 -27.61 -28.40
C ILE A 129 -10.47 -29.01 -28.91
N ALA A 130 -9.96 -29.88 -28.05
CA ALA A 130 -9.61 -31.26 -28.42
C ALA A 130 -10.85 -32.06 -28.88
N GLN A 131 -11.99 -31.91 -28.21
CA GLN A 131 -13.26 -32.55 -28.61
C GLN A 131 -13.77 -32.03 -29.96
N ILE A 132 -13.70 -30.72 -30.20
CA ILE A 132 -14.08 -30.12 -31.49
C ILE A 132 -13.19 -30.68 -32.61
N HIS A 133 -11.87 -30.72 -32.42
CA HIS A 133 -10.95 -31.31 -33.39
C HIS A 133 -11.20 -32.80 -33.64
N ALA A 134 -11.62 -33.57 -32.63
CA ALA A 134 -12.00 -34.98 -32.81
C ALA A 134 -13.28 -35.13 -33.65
N LYS A 135 -14.33 -34.34 -33.35
CA LYS A 135 -15.60 -34.33 -34.11
C LYS A 135 -15.39 -33.94 -35.58
N MET A 136 -14.57 -32.92 -35.84
CA MET A 136 -14.24 -32.47 -37.20
C MET A 136 -13.51 -33.55 -38.01
N ARG A 137 -12.59 -34.30 -37.40
CA ARG A 137 -11.91 -35.44 -38.06
C ARG A 137 -12.87 -36.60 -38.36
N GLY A 138 -13.81 -36.89 -37.46
CA GLY A 138 -14.84 -37.91 -37.69
C GLY A 138 -15.83 -37.53 -38.81
N ALA A 139 -16.13 -36.24 -38.98
CA ALA A 139 -16.97 -35.75 -40.08
C ALA A 139 -16.25 -35.75 -41.44
N ALA A 140 -14.91 -35.63 -41.46
CA ALA A 140 -14.13 -35.69 -42.69
C ALA A 140 -13.95 -37.12 -43.23
N SER A 141 -14.07 -38.16 -42.39
CA SER A 141 -13.93 -39.57 -42.83
C SER A 141 -15.23 -40.14 -43.44
N THR A 142 -16.40 -39.54 -43.18
CA THR A 142 -17.69 -39.93 -43.77
C THR A 142 -17.96 -39.30 -45.15
N GLY A 143 -17.10 -38.41 -45.63
CA GLY A 143 -17.24 -37.68 -46.90
C GLY A 143 -16.47 -38.23 -48.11
N LYS A 144 -15.94 -39.47 -48.07
CA LYS A 144 -15.24 -40.05 -49.23
C LYS A 144 -16.25 -40.65 -50.23
N LEU A 145 -16.77 -39.79 -51.12
CA LEU A 145 -17.61 -40.20 -52.27
C LEU A 145 -16.84 -41.14 -53.22
N ALA A 146 -17.58 -42.14 -53.70
CA ALA A 146 -17.14 -43.20 -54.60
C ALA A 146 -16.57 -42.70 -55.94
N LYS A 147 -15.56 -43.42 -56.44
CA LYS A 147 -14.96 -43.29 -57.76
C LYS A 147 -16.00 -43.66 -58.84
N PRO A 148 -16.24 -42.87 -59.90
CA PRO A 148 -17.20 -43.24 -60.94
C PRO A 148 -16.62 -44.33 -61.85
N ALA A 149 -17.45 -45.32 -62.19
CA ALA A 149 -17.16 -46.40 -63.12
C ALA A 149 -17.19 -45.89 -64.57
N THR A 150 -16.17 -46.25 -65.36
CA THR A 150 -16.06 -45.98 -66.80
C THR A 150 -16.95 -46.94 -67.59
N PRO A 151 -17.79 -46.51 -68.55
CA PRO A 151 -18.54 -47.42 -69.40
C PRO A 151 -17.67 -47.93 -70.57
N ALA A 152 -17.84 -49.22 -70.88
CA ALA A 152 -17.18 -49.93 -71.97
C ALA A 152 -17.66 -49.44 -73.35
N ALA A 153 -16.73 -49.18 -74.26
CA ALA A 153 -17.00 -48.98 -75.68
C ALA A 153 -16.82 -50.31 -76.42
N SER A 154 -17.88 -50.78 -77.08
CA SER A 154 -17.87 -51.90 -78.01
C SER A 154 -17.42 -51.44 -79.39
N SER A 155 -16.34 -52.01 -79.92
CA SER A 155 -15.97 -51.92 -81.33
C SER A 155 -16.23 -53.24 -82.04
N THR A 156 -17.24 -53.25 -82.90
CA THR A 156 -17.50 -54.27 -83.91
C THR A 156 -16.49 -54.10 -85.06
N THR A 157 -15.84 -55.17 -85.49
CA THR A 157 -15.15 -55.23 -86.79
C THR A 157 -15.49 -56.55 -87.46
N THR A 158 -16.15 -56.41 -88.60
CA THR A 158 -16.54 -57.44 -89.56
C THR A 158 -15.32 -57.81 -90.43
N ALA A 159 -15.22 -59.09 -90.78
CA ALA A 159 -14.68 -59.56 -92.06
C ALA A 159 -15.83 -60.27 -92.79
#